data_AF-A0A940TLA0-F1
#
_entry.id   AF-A0A940TLA0-F1
#
_cell.length_a   1.000
_cell.length_b   1.000
_cell.length_c   1.000
_cell.angle_alpha   90.00
_cell.angle_beta   90.00
_cell.angle_gamma   90.00
#
_symmetry.space_group_name_H-M   'P 1'
#
loop_
_entity.id
_entity.type
_entity.pdbx_description
1 polymer ?
#
loop_
_entity_poly.entity_id
_entity_poly.type
_entity_poly.pdbx_seq_one_letter_code
_entity_poly.pdbx_strand_id
1 'polypeptide(L)'
;MAVPFYATVPNNKPSANHKRCDSCFGNVILEYAAGGKAGSTFGLWNCTNGPSDFYWGGTWLAPAARINNKELAKQFIDFFTINEESAEAYAKTQDEYISSNRKVMKNIISKGEYKGAPVLGGQNQFEVLDRVAENIDVKGKITPYDYLLYSLFTSNVDSYCDGTFDTVDETIEAFKDDVAANITDGSVIVD
;
A
#
# COMPACT_ATOMS: atom_id res chain seq x y z
N MET A 1 6.34 1.15 2.88
CA MET A 1 5.54 1.75 1.80
C MET A 1 5.05 0.59 0.94
N ALA A 2 3.74 0.34 0.90
CA ALA A 2 3.22 -0.61 -0.08
C ALA A 2 3.04 0.15 -1.39
N VAL A 3 3.58 -0.40 -2.47
CA VAL A 3 3.44 0.14 -3.81
C VAL A 3 2.28 -0.60 -4.45
N PRO A 4 1.09 0.01 -4.59
CA PRO A 4 -0.03 -0.59 -5.26
C PRO A 4 0.29 -0.78 -6.73
N PHE A 5 -0.36 -1.79 -7.26
CA PHE A 5 -0.15 -2.37 -8.56
C PHE A 5 -1.52 -2.82 -9.03
N TYR A 6 -1.64 -3.02 -10.33
CA TYR A 6 -2.87 -3.57 -10.88
C TYR A 6 -2.70 -5.09 -10.94
N ALA A 7 -3.58 -5.79 -10.25
CA ALA A 7 -3.70 -7.23 -10.32
C ALA A 7 -4.77 -7.57 -11.35
N THR A 8 -4.40 -8.29 -12.41
CA THR A 8 -5.34 -8.66 -13.48
C THR A 8 -5.41 -10.17 -13.64
N VAL A 9 -6.60 -10.71 -13.82
CA VAL A 9 -6.83 -12.09 -14.30
C VAL A 9 -7.20 -12.01 -15.79
N PRO A 10 -6.62 -12.83 -16.68
CA PRO A 10 -7.07 -12.91 -18.07
C PRO A 10 -8.59 -13.17 -18.14
N ASN A 11 -9.31 -12.34 -18.89
CA ASN A 11 -10.74 -12.50 -19.22
C ASN A 11 -11.77 -12.34 -18.07
N ASN A 12 -11.43 -11.72 -16.93
CA ASN A 12 -12.41 -11.47 -15.87
C ASN A 12 -12.52 -9.99 -15.49
N LYS A 13 -13.74 -9.46 -15.34
CA LYS A 13 -13.98 -8.09 -14.87
C LYS A 13 -13.59 -7.97 -13.38
N PRO A 14 -13.04 -6.82 -12.93
CA PRO A 14 -12.75 -6.61 -11.51
C PRO A 14 -14.04 -6.73 -10.69
N SER A 15 -14.06 -7.53 -9.62
CA SER A 15 -15.20 -7.63 -8.70
C SER A 15 -15.01 -6.68 -7.51
N ALA A 16 -16.08 -5.96 -7.16
CA ALA A 16 -16.08 -4.78 -6.27
C ALA A 16 -16.04 -5.08 -4.76
N ASN A 17 -15.84 -6.32 -4.32
CA ASN A 17 -15.96 -6.69 -2.90
C ASN A 17 -14.59 -7.04 -2.32
N HIS A 18 -13.84 -6.03 -1.86
CA HIS A 18 -12.51 -6.21 -1.30
C HIS A 18 -12.48 -5.86 0.20
N LYS A 19 -12.26 -6.87 1.06
CA LYS A 19 -11.91 -6.64 2.46
C LYS A 19 -10.41 -6.30 2.54
N ARG A 20 -10.14 -5.05 2.93
CA ARG A 20 -8.82 -4.43 3.10
C ARG A 20 -7.99 -5.13 4.19
N CYS A 21 -6.84 -5.70 3.81
CA CYS A 21 -5.74 -6.02 4.71
C CYS A 21 -4.48 -5.39 4.12
N ASP A 22 -4.07 -4.25 4.66
CA ASP A 22 -3.27 -3.24 3.94
C ASP A 22 -1.73 -3.42 4.06
N SER A 23 -1.22 -4.64 4.32
CA SER A 23 0.20 -4.80 4.70
C SER A 23 0.98 -6.00 4.15
N CYS A 24 0.35 -6.91 3.41
CA CYS A 24 1.06 -8.04 2.78
C CYS A 24 0.49 -8.30 1.38
N PHE A 25 1.24 -7.90 0.36
CA PHE A 25 0.89 -8.11 -1.04
C PHE A 25 1.13 -9.57 -1.46
N GLY A 26 0.28 -10.13 -2.32
CA GLY A 26 0.46 -11.50 -2.84
C GLY A 26 -0.37 -12.53 -2.07
N ASN A 27 0.28 -13.48 -1.39
CA ASN A 27 -0.35 -14.68 -0.79
C ASN A 27 -1.37 -14.40 0.33
N VAL A 28 -1.55 -13.15 0.75
CA VAL A 28 -2.57 -12.79 1.76
C VAL A 28 -3.84 -12.29 1.06
N ILE A 29 -3.73 -11.16 0.35
CA ILE A 29 -4.87 -10.50 -0.28
C ILE A 29 -5.36 -11.27 -1.51
N LEU A 30 -4.45 -11.59 -2.44
CA LEU A 30 -4.84 -12.19 -3.70
C LEU A 30 -5.16 -13.67 -3.57
N GLU A 31 -4.52 -14.38 -2.62
CA GLU A 31 -4.90 -15.77 -2.35
C GLU A 31 -6.33 -15.83 -1.82
N TYR A 32 -6.70 -14.93 -0.91
CA TYR A 32 -8.09 -14.83 -0.44
C TYR A 32 -9.05 -14.48 -1.59
N ALA A 33 -8.72 -13.47 -2.40
CA ALA A 33 -9.53 -13.08 -3.56
C ALA A 33 -9.65 -14.21 -4.60
N ALA A 34 -8.64 -15.06 -4.72
CA ALA A 34 -8.68 -16.21 -5.59
C ALA A 34 -9.60 -17.33 -5.08
N GLY A 35 -9.95 -17.35 -3.79
CA GLY A 35 -10.64 -18.46 -3.13
C GLY A 35 -9.68 -19.49 -2.53
N GLY A 36 -8.47 -19.07 -2.16
CA GLY A 36 -7.38 -19.94 -1.72
C GLY A 36 -6.63 -20.60 -2.88
N LYS A 37 -5.70 -21.49 -2.56
CA LYS A 37 -4.89 -22.23 -3.57
C LYS A 37 -5.70 -23.13 -4.50
N ALA A 38 -6.90 -23.54 -4.08
CA ALA A 38 -7.84 -24.30 -4.90
C ALA A 38 -8.78 -23.41 -5.73
N GLY A 39 -8.63 -22.09 -5.58
CA GLY A 39 -9.41 -21.08 -6.27
C GLY A 39 -9.20 -21.07 -7.78
N SER A 40 -10.25 -20.81 -8.54
CA SER A 40 -10.22 -20.85 -10.02
C SER A 40 -9.34 -19.78 -10.66
N THR A 41 -8.95 -18.74 -9.91
CA THR A 41 -8.06 -17.68 -10.39
C THR A 41 -6.66 -17.74 -9.75
N PHE A 42 -6.39 -18.73 -8.89
CA PHE A 42 -5.08 -18.85 -8.25
C PHE A 42 -4.00 -19.12 -9.31
N GLY A 43 -2.91 -18.34 -9.28
CA GLY A 43 -1.83 -18.42 -10.26
C GLY A 43 -2.15 -17.76 -11.61
N LEU A 44 -3.34 -17.21 -11.79
CA LEU A 44 -3.73 -16.47 -13.01
C LEU A 44 -3.59 -14.96 -12.85
N TRP A 45 -3.32 -14.48 -11.64
CA TRP A 45 -3.08 -13.07 -11.39
C TRP A 45 -1.69 -12.67 -11.86
N ASN A 46 -1.51 -11.39 -12.19
CA ASN A 46 -0.21 -10.83 -12.52
C ASN A 46 -0.08 -9.44 -11.91
N CYS A 47 1.13 -9.03 -11.56
CA CYS A 47 1.43 -7.71 -11.06
C CYS A 47 1.94 -6.77 -12.16
N THR A 48 1.34 -5.58 -12.28
CA THR A 48 1.80 -4.55 -13.21
C THR A 48 1.75 -3.15 -12.61
N ASN A 49 2.57 -2.24 -13.15
CA ASN A 49 2.45 -0.82 -12.83
C ASN A 49 1.11 -0.27 -13.32
N GLY A 50 0.58 0.68 -12.55
CA GLY A 50 -0.61 1.43 -12.91
C GLY A 50 -0.40 2.53 -13.92
N PRO A 51 -1.47 3.26 -14.27
CA PRO A 51 -1.40 4.47 -15.08
C PRO A 51 -0.51 5.56 -14.47
N SER A 52 -0.40 5.57 -13.14
CA SER A 52 0.45 6.48 -12.37
C SER A 52 1.22 5.69 -11.32
N ASP A 53 2.48 6.08 -11.08
CA ASP A 53 3.26 5.57 -9.97
C ASP A 53 2.64 6.08 -8.66
N PHE A 54 2.27 5.15 -7.78
CA PHE A 54 1.46 5.44 -6.59
C PHE A 54 1.99 4.64 -5.40
N TYR A 55 1.70 5.09 -4.19
CA TYR A 55 1.96 4.38 -2.94
C TYR A 55 0.71 4.44 -2.06
N TRP A 56 0.42 3.38 -1.33
CA TRP A 56 -0.63 3.36 -0.32
C TRP A 56 -0.07 2.73 0.95
N GLY A 57 -0.20 3.43 2.07
CA GLY A 57 0.17 2.90 3.38
C GLY A 57 1.66 2.65 3.56
N GLY A 58 2.01 1.50 4.12
CA GLY A 58 3.31 1.20 4.69
C GLY A 58 3.37 1.44 6.19
N THR A 59 4.01 0.52 6.90
CA THR A 59 4.11 0.56 8.37
C THR A 59 5.30 1.38 8.82
N TRP A 60 5.08 2.27 9.79
CA TRP A 60 6.11 3.09 10.43
C TRP A 60 6.19 2.74 11.91
N LEU A 61 7.40 2.76 12.47
CA LEU A 61 7.62 2.64 13.90
C LEU A 61 8.04 4.00 14.46
N ALA A 62 7.26 4.51 15.42
CA ALA A 62 7.57 5.72 16.14
C ALA A 62 7.65 5.43 17.65
N PRO A 63 8.68 5.91 18.36
CA PRO A 63 8.75 5.74 19.80
C PRO A 63 7.67 6.57 20.48
N ALA A 64 7.02 6.01 21.51
CA ALA A 64 6.07 6.76 22.31
C ALA A 64 6.78 7.87 23.11
N ALA A 65 6.10 9.01 23.32
CA ALA A 65 6.66 10.13 24.08
C ALA A 65 7.12 9.75 25.51
N ARG A 66 6.49 8.73 26.10
CA ARG A 66 6.77 8.22 27.46
C ARG A 66 7.89 7.18 27.54
N ILE A 67 8.69 7.00 26.47
CA ILE A 67 9.73 5.97 26.44
C ILE A 67 10.78 6.19 27.55
N ASN A 68 11.11 5.14 28.28
CA ASN A 68 12.04 5.20 29.42
C ASN A 68 13.47 4.75 29.07
N ASN A 69 13.69 4.19 27.88
CA ASN A 69 14.99 3.80 27.37
C ASN A 69 15.07 4.10 25.87
N LYS A 70 15.70 5.24 25.53
CA LYS A 70 15.74 5.75 24.16
C LYS A 70 16.71 4.95 23.30
N GLU A 71 17.79 4.47 23.89
CA GLU A 71 18.83 3.69 23.24
C GLU A 71 18.27 2.34 22.77
N LEU A 72 17.56 1.62 23.65
CA LEU A 72 16.93 0.35 23.29
C LEU A 72 15.81 0.55 22.25
N ALA A 73 15.01 1.61 22.40
CA ALA A 73 13.98 1.95 21.43
C ALA A 73 14.57 2.20 20.04
N LYS A 74 15.69 2.94 19.96
CA LYS A 74 16.42 3.15 18.72
C LYS A 74 16.93 1.84 18.14
N GLN A 75 17.59 1.00 18.94
CA GLN A 75 18.09 -0.29 18.47
C GLN A 75 16.97 -1.17 17.91
N PHE A 76 15.82 -1.20 18.58
CA PHE A 76 14.63 -1.93 18.12
C PHE A 76 14.13 -1.38 16.78
N ILE A 77 13.93 -0.07 16.67
CA ILE A 77 13.47 0.55 15.42
C ILE A 77 14.48 0.30 14.29
N ASP A 78 15.78 0.49 14.54
CA ASP A 78 16.83 0.28 13.54
C ASP A 78 16.82 -1.17 13.03
N PHE A 79 16.67 -2.15 13.93
CA PHE A 79 16.60 -3.56 13.58
C PHE A 79 15.42 -3.87 12.66
N PHE A 80 14.24 -3.31 12.89
CA PHE A 80 13.06 -3.59 12.05
C PHE A 80 12.94 -2.72 10.81
N THR A 81 13.70 -1.64 10.69
CA THR A 81 13.49 -0.64 9.63
C THR A 81 14.66 -0.48 8.66
N ILE A 82 15.91 -0.52 9.11
CA ILE A 82 17.09 -0.17 8.29
C ILE A 82 18.25 -1.19 8.37
N ASN A 83 18.15 -2.21 9.23
CA ASN A 83 19.14 -3.27 9.25
C ASN A 83 19.02 -4.14 7.98
N GLU A 84 20.13 -4.29 7.25
CA GLU A 84 20.12 -4.97 5.94
C GLU A 84 19.82 -6.47 6.06
N GLU A 85 20.35 -7.14 7.10
CA GLU A 85 20.19 -8.59 7.30
C GLU A 85 18.74 -8.95 7.66
N SER A 86 18.15 -8.22 8.60
CA SER A 86 16.75 -8.41 8.97
C SER A 86 15.81 -8.07 7.82
N ALA A 87 16.10 -7.01 7.06
CA ALA A 87 15.32 -6.64 5.87
C ALA A 87 15.37 -7.74 4.80
N GLU A 88 16.55 -8.32 4.53
CA GLU A 88 16.70 -9.41 3.56
C GLU A 88 15.93 -10.67 4.01
N ALA A 89 16.06 -11.04 5.28
CA ALA A 89 15.35 -12.17 5.84
C ALA A 89 13.83 -11.96 5.81
N TYR A 90 13.35 -10.77 6.17
CA TYR A 90 11.93 -10.45 6.20
C TYR A 90 11.31 -10.41 4.79
N ALA A 91 11.99 -9.78 3.81
CA ALA A 91 11.53 -9.73 2.43
C ALA A 91 11.30 -11.13 1.83
N LYS A 92 12.26 -12.04 2.05
CA LYS A 92 12.19 -13.41 1.52
C LYS A 92 11.17 -14.29 2.24
N THR A 93 10.96 -14.08 3.53
CA THR A 93 10.07 -14.95 4.34
C THR A 93 8.61 -14.50 4.32
N GLN A 94 8.36 -13.20 4.15
CA GLN A 94 7.01 -12.62 4.17
C GLN A 94 6.50 -12.18 2.80
N ASP A 95 7.27 -12.43 1.72
CA ASP A 95 6.94 -11.95 0.36
C ASP A 95 6.77 -10.41 0.27
N GLU A 96 7.43 -9.65 1.16
CA GLU A 96 7.19 -8.21 1.36
C GLU A 96 8.29 -7.32 0.75
N TYR A 97 7.89 -6.19 0.16
CA TYR A 97 8.83 -5.24 -0.44
C TYR A 97 9.30 -4.19 0.58
N ILE A 98 10.60 -4.20 0.91
CA ILE A 98 11.17 -3.34 1.95
C ILE A 98 11.66 -2.01 1.37
N SER A 99 10.71 -1.11 1.17
CA SER A 99 10.94 0.23 0.62
C SER A 99 12.02 1.07 1.35
N SER A 100 12.26 0.84 2.64
CA SER A 100 13.31 1.53 3.40
C SER A 100 14.72 1.03 3.07
N ASN A 101 14.87 -0.17 2.51
CA ASN A 101 16.14 -0.81 2.19
C ASN A 101 16.21 -1.20 0.70
N ARG A 102 16.06 -0.23 -0.19
CA ARG A 102 16.07 -0.47 -1.65
C ARG A 102 17.34 -1.16 -2.15
N LYS A 103 18.49 -0.92 -1.52
CA LYS A 103 19.74 -1.63 -1.81
C LYS A 103 19.59 -3.14 -1.61
N VAL A 104 18.96 -3.56 -0.52
CA VAL A 104 18.68 -4.97 -0.22
C VAL A 104 17.71 -5.53 -1.25
N MET A 105 16.63 -4.81 -1.57
CA MET A 105 15.65 -5.24 -2.59
C MET A 105 16.32 -5.45 -3.96
N LYS A 106 17.16 -4.51 -4.41
CA LYS A 106 17.93 -4.64 -5.66
C LYS A 106 18.86 -5.86 -5.63
N ASN A 107 19.50 -6.14 -4.50
CA ASN A 107 20.34 -7.33 -4.34
C ASN A 107 19.52 -8.62 -4.50
N ILE A 108 18.38 -8.72 -3.80
CA ILE A 108 17.46 -9.87 -3.89
C ILE A 108 17.01 -10.10 -5.33
N ILE A 109 16.58 -9.03 -6.01
CA ILE A 109 16.16 -9.07 -7.42
C ILE A 109 17.31 -9.54 -8.30
N SER A 110 18.50 -8.94 -8.18
CA SER A 110 19.66 -9.27 -9.04
C SER A 110 20.15 -10.71 -8.91
N LYS A 111 20.01 -11.30 -7.72
CA LYS A 111 20.39 -12.70 -7.47
C LYS A 111 19.37 -13.71 -8.01
N GLY A 112 18.13 -13.29 -8.32
CA GLY A 112 17.07 -14.19 -8.78
C GLY A 112 16.68 -15.28 -7.77
N GLU A 113 16.99 -15.07 -6.49
CA GLU A 113 16.72 -16.02 -5.41
C GLU A 113 15.23 -16.05 -5.05
N TYR A 114 14.56 -14.90 -5.15
CA TYR A 114 13.13 -14.79 -4.93
C TYR A 114 12.35 -15.32 -6.13
N LYS A 115 11.45 -16.30 -5.90
CA LYS A 115 10.73 -17.02 -6.97
C LYS A 115 9.36 -16.44 -7.31
N GLY A 116 8.99 -15.31 -6.70
CA GLY A 116 7.69 -14.70 -6.92
C GLY A 116 6.57 -15.35 -6.11
N ALA A 117 5.48 -14.61 -5.94
CA ALA A 117 4.31 -15.12 -5.25
C ALA A 117 3.57 -16.18 -6.11
N PRO A 118 3.26 -17.37 -5.58
CA PRO A 118 2.53 -18.41 -6.32
C PRO A 118 1.18 -17.96 -6.87
N VAL A 119 0.46 -17.11 -6.14
CA VAL A 119 -0.83 -16.56 -6.60
C VAL A 119 -0.70 -15.71 -7.86
N LEU A 120 0.50 -15.17 -8.13
CA LEU A 120 0.85 -14.41 -9.33
C LEU A 120 1.46 -15.29 -10.44
N GLY A 121 1.27 -16.61 -10.36
CA GLY A 121 1.86 -17.54 -11.32
C GLY A 121 3.40 -17.62 -11.26
N GLY A 122 3.99 -17.24 -10.12
CA GLY A 122 5.44 -17.20 -9.94
C GLY A 122 6.12 -15.95 -10.52
N GLN A 123 5.36 -14.91 -10.85
CA GLN A 123 5.95 -13.63 -11.20
C GLN A 123 6.69 -13.02 -10.01
N ASN A 124 7.92 -12.57 -10.23
CA ASN A 124 8.68 -11.78 -9.26
C ASN A 124 8.10 -10.36 -9.13
N GLN A 125 7.20 -10.14 -8.18
CA GLN A 125 6.59 -8.83 -7.97
C GLN A 125 7.59 -7.76 -7.52
N PHE A 126 8.72 -8.13 -6.89
CA PHE A 126 9.70 -7.13 -6.43
C PHE A 126 10.33 -6.34 -7.59
N GLU A 127 10.43 -6.92 -8.79
CA GLU A 127 10.90 -6.19 -9.98
C GLU A 127 9.94 -5.08 -10.40
N VAL A 128 8.63 -5.33 -10.28
CA VAL A 128 7.61 -4.32 -10.57
C VAL A 128 7.62 -3.25 -9.49
N LEU A 129 7.62 -3.66 -8.23
CA LEU A 129 7.57 -2.76 -7.08
C LEU A 129 8.82 -1.87 -6.99
N ASP A 130 10.02 -2.39 -7.27
CA ASP A 130 11.25 -1.59 -7.26
C ASP A 130 11.26 -0.52 -8.36
N ARG A 131 10.77 -0.85 -9.56
CA ARG A 131 10.65 0.11 -10.67
C ARG A 131 9.68 1.24 -10.32
N VAL A 132 8.52 0.92 -9.75
CA VAL A 132 7.53 1.93 -9.38
C VAL A 132 8.02 2.78 -8.21
N ALA A 133 8.69 2.17 -7.23
CA ALA A 133 9.27 2.88 -6.09
C ALA A 133 10.31 3.95 -6.46
N GLU A 134 10.94 3.87 -7.65
CA GLU A 134 11.88 4.90 -8.13
C GLU A 134 11.22 6.24 -8.45
N ASN A 135 9.96 6.20 -8.83
CA ASN A 135 9.25 7.37 -9.35
C ASN A 135 8.33 8.02 -8.30
N ILE A 136 8.24 7.43 -7.10
CA ILE A 136 7.38 7.91 -6.03
C ILE A 136 8.07 9.10 -5.33
N ASP A 137 7.47 10.28 -5.46
CA ASP A 137 7.84 11.47 -4.71
C ASP A 137 6.78 11.76 -3.65
N VAL A 138 7.16 11.61 -2.38
CA VAL A 138 6.33 11.90 -1.20
C VAL A 138 6.70 13.22 -0.51
N LYS A 139 7.75 13.90 -0.98
CA LYS A 139 8.34 15.02 -0.26
C LYS A 139 7.39 16.22 -0.28
N GLY A 140 7.02 16.70 0.90
CA GLY A 140 6.12 17.84 1.05
C GLY A 140 4.66 17.54 0.69
N LYS A 141 4.31 16.27 0.45
CA LYS A 141 2.93 15.84 0.14
C LYS A 141 2.20 15.23 1.33
N ILE A 142 2.93 14.91 2.40
CA ILE A 142 2.39 14.37 3.66
C ILE A 142 2.02 15.55 4.56
N THR A 143 0.77 15.58 5.01
CA THR A 143 0.22 16.63 5.88
C THR A 143 -0.23 16.07 7.22
N PRO A 144 -0.38 16.92 8.27
CA PRO A 144 -1.04 16.51 9.52
C PRO A 144 -2.49 16.05 9.32
N TYR A 145 -3.09 16.37 8.17
CA TYR A 145 -4.49 16.12 7.86
C TYR A 145 -4.72 14.84 7.05
N ASP A 146 -3.67 14.12 6.62
CA ASP A 146 -3.80 12.99 5.69
C ASP A 146 -4.82 11.94 6.15
N TYR A 147 -4.83 11.60 7.44
CA TYR A 147 -5.79 10.65 8.01
C TYR A 147 -7.23 11.19 7.98
N LEU A 148 -7.41 12.47 8.30
CA LEU A 148 -8.72 13.12 8.28
C LEU A 148 -9.25 13.21 6.85
N LEU A 149 -8.43 13.70 5.91
CA LEU A 149 -8.76 13.79 4.49
C LEU A 149 -9.15 12.42 3.93
N TYR A 150 -8.35 11.39 4.23
CA TYR A 150 -8.68 10.01 3.85
C TYR A 150 -10.02 9.55 4.43
N SER A 151 -10.27 9.83 5.72
CA SER A 151 -11.51 9.43 6.39
C SER A 151 -12.73 10.10 5.76
N LEU A 152 -12.69 11.42 5.55
CA LEU A 152 -13.75 12.19 4.90
C LEU A 152 -13.99 11.72 3.46
N PHE A 153 -12.91 11.49 2.70
CA PHE A 153 -13.00 10.99 1.34
C PHE A 153 -13.68 9.63 1.29
N THR A 154 -13.23 8.67 2.10
CA THR A 154 -13.82 7.32 2.12
C THR A 154 -15.28 7.34 2.58
N SER A 155 -15.64 8.17 3.57
CA SER A 155 -17.03 8.33 4.02
C SER A 155 -17.95 8.86 2.92
N ASN A 156 -17.49 9.83 2.13
CA ASN A 156 -18.26 10.38 1.01
C ASN A 156 -18.38 9.37 -0.14
N VAL A 157 -17.30 8.64 -0.45
CA VAL A 157 -17.33 7.55 -1.45
C VAL A 157 -18.29 6.42 -1.03
N ASP A 158 -18.27 6.03 0.24
CA ASP A 158 -19.19 5.02 0.78
C ASP A 158 -20.64 5.54 0.66
N SER A 159 -20.89 6.81 0.98
CA SER A 159 -22.20 7.45 0.86
C SER A 159 -22.72 7.45 -0.60
N TYR A 160 -21.83 7.72 -1.57
CA TYR A 160 -22.15 7.60 -2.99
C TYR A 160 -22.46 6.15 -3.39
N CYS A 161 -21.65 5.19 -2.94
CA CYS A 161 -21.87 3.76 -3.23
C CYS A 161 -23.19 3.23 -2.65
N ASP A 162 -23.62 3.78 -1.51
CA ASP A 162 -24.90 3.47 -0.86
C ASP A 162 -26.09 4.22 -1.49
N GLY A 163 -25.85 5.11 -2.46
CA GLY A 163 -26.88 5.88 -3.17
C GLY A 163 -27.41 7.09 -2.40
N THR A 164 -26.66 7.61 -1.43
CA THR A 164 -26.98 8.87 -0.74
C THR A 164 -26.73 10.08 -1.63
N PHE A 165 -25.69 10.02 -2.47
CA PHE A 165 -25.43 10.98 -3.53
C PHE A 165 -25.71 10.33 -4.88
N ASP A 166 -26.42 11.03 -5.77
CA ASP A 166 -26.82 10.48 -7.06
C ASP A 166 -25.70 10.60 -8.10
N THR A 167 -24.76 11.53 -7.89
CA THR A 167 -23.68 11.81 -8.83
C THR A 167 -22.31 11.92 -8.16
N VAL A 168 -21.28 11.69 -8.98
CA VAL A 168 -19.88 11.90 -8.58
C VAL A 168 -19.64 13.36 -8.22
N ASP A 169 -20.24 14.30 -8.97
CA ASP A 169 -20.07 15.73 -8.74
C ASP A 169 -20.64 16.16 -7.37
N GLU A 170 -21.85 15.71 -7.01
CA GLU A 170 -22.42 15.94 -5.68
C GLU A 170 -21.55 15.38 -4.57
N THR A 171 -20.97 14.19 -4.78
CA THR A 171 -20.07 13.54 -3.82
C THR A 171 -18.78 14.34 -3.62
N ILE A 172 -18.23 14.89 -4.70
CA ILE A 172 -17.03 15.72 -4.67
C ILE A 172 -17.30 17.03 -3.92
N GLU A 173 -18.42 17.69 -4.21
CA GLU A 173 -18.79 18.93 -3.52
C GLU A 173 -19.04 18.69 -2.01
N ALA A 174 -19.72 17.59 -1.65
CA ALA A 174 -19.90 17.21 -0.25
C ALA A 174 -18.56 16.96 0.46
N PHE A 175 -17.62 16.28 -0.21
CA PHE A 175 -16.27 16.08 0.33
C PHE A 175 -15.54 17.42 0.53
N LYS A 176 -15.63 18.36 -0.43
CA LYS A 176 -15.02 19.69 -0.30
C LYS A 176 -15.61 20.46 0.88
N ASP A 177 -16.94 20.43 1.04
CA ASP A 177 -17.64 21.06 2.16
C ASP A 177 -17.19 20.47 3.51
N ASP A 178 -17.09 19.14 3.61
CA ASP A 178 -16.60 18.45 4.80
C ASP A 178 -15.16 18.84 5.14
N VAL A 179 -14.29 18.94 4.13
CA VAL A 179 -12.90 19.38 4.33
C VAL A 179 -12.86 20.81 4.85
N ALA A 180 -13.61 21.73 4.22
CA ALA A 180 -13.66 23.13 4.64
C ALA A 180 -14.22 23.29 6.07
N ALA A 181 -15.17 22.44 6.48
CA ALA A 181 -15.74 22.44 7.82
C ALA A 181 -14.75 21.94 8.89
N ASN A 182 -13.87 20.99 8.56
CA ASN A 182 -12.97 20.35 9.51
C ASN A 182 -11.53 20.93 9.50
N ILE A 183 -11.08 21.53 8.40
CA ILE A 183 -9.75 22.12 8.24
C ILE A 183 -9.89 23.62 7.99
N THR A 184 -9.81 24.40 9.07
CA THR A 184 -10.14 25.84 9.07
C THR A 184 -8.92 26.77 9.04
N ASP A 185 -7.71 26.21 9.07
CA ASP A 185 -6.47 26.99 9.13
C ASP A 185 -5.97 27.48 7.76
N GLY A 186 -6.69 27.17 6.68
CA GLY A 186 -6.36 27.55 5.31
C GLY A 186 -5.14 26.83 4.72
N SER A 187 -4.62 25.79 5.38
CA SER A 187 -3.45 25.04 4.93
C SER A 187 -3.77 24.00 3.85
N VAL A 188 -5.05 23.68 3.65
CA VAL A 188 -5.54 22.72 2.67
C VAL A 188 -6.57 23.40 1.78
N ILE A 189 -6.40 23.26 0.46
CA ILE A 189 -7.37 23.67 -0.56
C ILE A 189 -7.64 22.45 -1.42
N VAL A 190 -8.92 22.10 -1.59
CA VAL A 190 -9.37 20.99 -2.43
C VAL A 190 -10.03 21.60 -3.67
N ASP A 191 -9.34 21.52 -4.80
CA ASP A 191 -9.80 22.04 -6.11
C ASP A 191 -10.81 21.10 -6.79
#